data_AF-A0A3R7EAS2-F1
#
_entry.id   AF-A0A3R7EAS2-F1
#
_cell.length_a   1.000
_cell.length_b   1.000
_cell.length_c   1.000
_cell.angle_alpha   90.00
_cell.angle_beta   90.00
_cell.angle_gamma   90.00
#
_symmetry.space_group_name_H-M   'P 1'
#
loop_
_entity.id
_entity.type
_entity.pdbx_description
1 polymer ?
#
loop_
_entity_poly.entity_id
_entity_poly.type
_entity_poly.pdbx_seq_one_letter_code
_entity_poly.pdbx_strand_id
1 'polypeptide(L)'
;MILNRAEELIRSIGKLKKTHVRTLVKRRVLEFKELGEGESREIFKELCFCILCANYSAERAIKIQRQINDGFLTLSKQQLVEKLKELGHRFPKTRAEYIV
;
A
#
# COMPACT_ATOMS: atom_id res chain seq x y z
N MET A 1 -10.93 35.15 -8.93
CA MET A 1 -9.78 34.86 -8.02
C MET A 1 -9.47 33.36 -7.91
N ILE A 2 -9.37 32.63 -9.03
CA ILE A 2 -9.06 31.18 -9.03
C ILE A 2 -7.55 30.92 -9.11
N LEU A 3 -6.76 31.86 -9.66
CA LEU A 3 -5.29 31.77 -9.76
C LEU A 3 -4.59 31.57 -8.40
N ASN A 4 -5.19 32.01 -7.28
CA ASN A 4 -4.48 32.02 -5.99
C ASN A 4 -4.34 30.62 -5.33
N ARG A 5 -5.33 29.72 -5.43
CA ARG A 5 -5.28 28.43 -4.68
C ARG A 5 -4.25 27.45 -5.23
N ALA A 6 -4.12 27.37 -6.56
CA ALA A 6 -3.14 26.52 -7.20
C ALA A 6 -1.71 27.02 -6.93
N GLU A 7 -1.51 28.33 -7.00
CA GLU A 7 -0.24 28.97 -6.65
C GLU A 7 0.13 28.75 -5.17
N GLU A 8 -0.84 28.87 -4.26
CA GLU A 8 -0.66 28.57 -2.83
C GLU A 8 -0.27 27.10 -2.59
N LEU A 9 -0.89 26.17 -3.31
CA LEU A 9 -0.56 24.74 -3.24
C LEU A 9 0.86 24.47 -3.78
N ILE A 10 1.20 25.02 -4.95
CA ILE A 10 2.54 24.89 -5.54
C ILE A 10 3.60 25.44 -4.59
N ARG A 11 3.35 26.61 -3.97
CA ARG A 11 4.24 27.20 -2.96
C ARG A 11 4.40 26.29 -1.75
N SER A 12 3.32 25.66 -1.28
CA SER A 12 3.34 24.73 -0.14
C SER A 12 4.14 23.46 -0.46
N ILE A 13 3.94 22.86 -1.64
CA ILE A 13 4.72 21.71 -2.12
C ILE A 13 6.20 22.12 -2.29
N GLY A 14 6.46 23.31 -2.83
CA GLY A 14 7.81 23.87 -2.97
C GLY A 14 8.55 24.00 -1.64
N LYS A 15 7.85 24.38 -0.56
CA LYS A 15 8.39 24.36 0.80
C LYS A 15 8.71 22.95 1.26
N LEU A 16 7.81 21.98 1.10
CA LEU A 16 8.03 20.58 1.48
C LEU A 16 9.23 19.95 0.75
N LYS A 17 9.47 20.33 -0.52
CA LYS A 17 10.64 19.87 -1.29
C LYS A 17 11.97 20.34 -0.69
N LYS A 18 11.99 21.34 0.19
CA LYS A 18 13.19 21.85 0.87
C LYS A 18 13.36 21.29 2.29
N THR A 19 12.48 20.42 2.76
CA THR A 19 12.56 19.81 4.10
C THR A 19 12.93 18.33 4.02
N HIS A 20 13.02 17.66 5.18
CA HIS A 20 13.24 16.21 5.30
C HIS A 20 12.20 15.37 4.51
N VAL A 21 11.01 15.91 4.24
CA VAL A 21 9.97 15.25 3.44
C VAL A 21 10.49 14.85 2.04
N ARG A 22 11.35 15.67 1.42
CA ARG A 22 12.00 15.31 0.13
C ARG A 22 12.76 14.00 0.23
N THR A 23 13.54 13.82 1.30
CA THR A 23 14.35 12.61 1.51
C THR A 23 13.47 11.39 1.75
N LEU A 24 12.41 11.54 2.55
CA LEU A 24 11.43 10.47 2.80
C LEU A 24 10.75 10.01 1.49
N VAL A 25 10.27 10.96 0.68
CA VAL A 25 9.64 10.65 -0.62
C VAL A 25 10.62 10.00 -1.57
N LYS A 26 11.85 10.53 -1.68
CA LYS A 26 12.89 9.94 -2.54
C LYS A 26 13.21 8.50 -2.16
N ARG A 27 13.37 8.22 -0.86
CA ARG A 27 13.62 6.86 -0.37
C ARG A 27 12.47 5.92 -0.73
N ARG A 28 11.23 6.33 -0.47
CA ARG A 28 10.04 5.54 -0.84
C ARG A 28 9.94 5.27 -2.35
N VAL A 29 10.30 6.24 -3.19
CA VAL A 29 10.33 6.05 -4.65
C VAL A 29 11.41 5.04 -5.07
N LEU A 30 12.57 5.02 -4.42
CA LEU A 30 13.61 4.01 -4.68
C LEU A 30 13.13 2.61 -4.27
N GLU A 31 12.51 2.48 -3.09
CA GLU A 31 11.92 1.21 -2.62
C GLU A 31 10.91 0.64 -3.65
N PHE A 32 10.09 1.49 -4.30
CA PHE A 32 9.18 1.05 -5.35
C PHE A 32 9.87 0.60 -6.64
N LYS A 33 11.00 1.22 -7.00
CA LYS A 33 11.77 0.82 -8.18
C LYS A 33 12.42 -0.54 -7.96
N GLU A 34 13.06 -0.72 -6.82
CA GLU A 34 13.69 -1.99 -6.43
C GLU A 34 12.67 -3.14 -6.41
N LEU A 35 11.47 -2.90 -5.88
CA LEU A 35 10.38 -3.87 -5.90
C LEU A 35 9.92 -4.24 -7.32
N GLY A 36 9.84 -3.25 -8.21
CA GLY A 36 9.43 -3.44 -9.61
C GLY A 36 10.45 -4.21 -10.44
N GLU A 37 11.73 -4.21 -10.04
CA GLU A 37 12.80 -5.03 -10.61
C GLU A 37 12.91 -6.42 -9.95
N GLY A 38 12.09 -6.70 -8.94
CA GLY A 38 12.09 -7.95 -8.18
C GLY A 38 11.33 -9.10 -8.84
N GLU A 39 11.26 -10.22 -8.13
CA GLU A 39 10.55 -11.41 -8.60
C GLU A 39 9.02 -11.20 -8.62
N SER A 40 8.33 -11.93 -9.52
CA SER A 40 6.86 -11.90 -9.61
C SER A 40 6.15 -12.18 -8.29
N ARG A 41 6.75 -12.97 -7.39
CA ARG A 41 6.22 -13.24 -6.05
C ARG A 41 6.16 -12.00 -5.16
N GLU A 42 7.15 -11.11 -5.26
CA GLU A 42 7.20 -9.87 -4.49
C GLU A 42 6.21 -8.84 -5.06
N ILE A 43 6.14 -8.76 -6.39
CA ILE A 43 5.16 -7.93 -7.10
C ILE A 43 3.73 -8.37 -6.77
N PHE A 44 3.47 -9.68 -6.70
CA PHE A 44 2.16 -10.21 -6.32
C PHE A 44 1.78 -9.84 -4.88
N LYS A 45 2.72 -9.87 -3.94
CA LYS A 45 2.48 -9.42 -2.55
C LYS A 45 2.12 -7.92 -2.50
N GLU A 46 2.66 -7.10 -3.39
CA GLU A 46 2.30 -5.68 -3.51
C GLU A 46 0.93 -5.45 -4.19
N LEU A 47 0.57 -6.28 -5.17
CA LEU A 47 -0.77 -6.31 -5.73
C LEU A 47 -1.81 -6.63 -4.65
N CYS A 48 -1.54 -7.62 -3.81
CA CYS A 48 -2.38 -7.96 -2.67
C CYS A 48 -2.54 -6.77 -1.70
N PHE A 49 -1.45 -6.06 -1.40
CA PHE A 49 -1.52 -4.84 -0.60
C PHE A 49 -2.44 -3.78 -1.22
N CYS A 50 -2.35 -3.55 -2.53
CA CYS A 50 -3.23 -2.61 -3.24
C CYS A 50 -4.71 -3.02 -3.16
N ILE A 51 -5.01 -4.31 -3.34
CA ILE A 51 -6.37 -4.87 -3.20
C ILE A 51 -6.92 -4.64 -1.79
N LEU A 52 -6.09 -4.84 -0.77
CA LEU A 52 -6.47 -4.60 0.63
C LEU A 52 -6.67 -3.10 0.93
N CYS A 53 -5.89 -2.22 0.32
CA CYS A 53 -5.99 -0.77 0.52
C CYS A 53 -7.29 -0.15 -0.03
N ALA A 54 -7.98 -0.81 -0.97
CA ALA A 54 -9.21 -0.28 -1.55
C ALA A 54 -10.27 -0.03 -0.45
N ASN A 55 -10.61 1.25 -0.23
CA ASN A 55 -11.42 1.71 0.90
C ASN A 55 -10.90 1.21 2.25
N TYR A 56 -9.59 1.29 2.50
CA TYR A 56 -8.95 0.93 3.77
C TYR A 56 -7.69 1.79 4.01
N SER A 57 -7.19 1.86 5.24
CA SER A 57 -6.01 2.70 5.50
C SER A 57 -4.71 2.00 5.08
N ALA A 58 -3.82 2.76 4.42
CA ALA A 58 -2.51 2.24 4.00
C ALA A 58 -1.72 1.69 5.19
N GLU A 59 -1.74 2.38 6.35
CA GLU A 59 -1.05 1.92 7.55
C GLU A 59 -1.52 0.52 8.00
N ARG A 60 -2.83 0.27 8.03
CA ARG A 60 -3.37 -1.03 8.44
C ARG A 60 -3.13 -2.09 7.39
N ALA A 61 -3.24 -1.75 6.10
CA ALA A 61 -2.91 -2.65 5.01
C ALA A 61 -1.42 -3.06 5.02
N ILE A 62 -0.49 -2.13 5.31
CA ILE A 62 0.93 -2.44 5.50
C ILE A 62 1.12 -3.42 6.66
N LYS A 63 0.42 -3.23 7.78
CA LYS A 63 0.48 -4.17 8.92
C LYS A 63 -0.02 -5.56 8.52
N ILE A 64 -1.11 -5.65 7.75
CA ILE A 64 -1.63 -6.92 7.23
C ILE A 64 -0.63 -7.56 6.28
N GLN A 65 -0.11 -6.80 5.30
CA GLN A 65 0.86 -7.29 4.32
C GLN A 65 2.08 -7.90 4.99
N ARG A 66 2.63 -7.24 6.03
CA ARG A 66 3.77 -7.75 6.80
C ARG A 66 3.46 -9.03 7.58
N GLN A 67 2.25 -9.14 8.13
CA GLN A 67 1.87 -10.31 8.93
C GLN A 67 1.49 -11.52 8.07
N ILE A 68 0.91 -11.30 6.89
CA ILE A 68 0.55 -12.37 5.95
C ILE A 68 1.76 -12.77 5.10
N ASN A 69 2.47 -11.81 4.51
CA ASN A 69 3.62 -12.01 3.63
C ASN A 69 3.40 -13.16 2.60
N ASP A 70 4.21 -14.23 2.63
CA ASP A 70 4.09 -15.38 1.73
C ASP A 70 2.79 -16.17 1.91
N GLY A 71 2.02 -15.88 2.96
CA GLY A 71 0.65 -16.34 3.12
C GLY A 71 -0.26 -15.95 1.95
N PHE A 72 0.00 -14.85 1.25
CA PHE A 72 -0.77 -14.50 0.04
C PHE A 72 -0.58 -15.50 -1.10
N LEU A 73 0.53 -16.23 -1.10
CA LEU A 73 0.89 -17.21 -2.14
C LEU A 73 0.48 -18.64 -1.75
N THR A 74 0.28 -18.91 -0.46
CA THR A 74 0.23 -20.27 0.09
C THR A 74 -1.08 -20.59 0.82
N LEU A 75 -1.74 -19.59 1.40
CA LEU A 75 -2.99 -19.81 2.13
C LEU A 75 -4.13 -20.09 1.13
N SER A 76 -4.96 -21.07 1.46
CA SER A 76 -6.25 -21.22 0.79
C SER A 76 -7.14 -20.00 1.00
N LYS A 77 -8.13 -19.80 0.13
CA LYS A 77 -9.13 -18.72 0.27
C LYS A 77 -9.74 -18.67 1.68
N GLN A 78 -10.12 -19.82 2.26
CA GLN A 78 -10.72 -19.87 3.59
C GLN A 78 -9.73 -19.43 4.69
N GLN A 79 -8.48 -19.90 4.64
CA GLN A 79 -7.45 -19.49 5.59
C GLN A 79 -7.13 -18.00 5.47
N LEU A 80 -7.09 -17.47 4.24
CA LEU A 80 -6.86 -16.05 4.01
C LEU A 80 -8.02 -15.20 4.54
N VAL A 81 -9.28 -15.65 4.40
CA VAL A 81 -10.45 -14.97 4.99
C VAL A 81 -10.32 -14.87 6.50
N GLU A 82 -10.03 -15.97 7.19
CA GLU A 82 -9.87 -15.96 8.65
C GLU A 82 -8.70 -15.07 9.07
N LYS A 83 -7.57 -15.14 8.34
CA LYS A 83 -6.43 -14.28 8.65
C LYS A 83 -6.74 -12.80 8.48
N LEU A 84 -7.46 -12.42 7.42
CA LEU A 84 -7.89 -11.04 7.22
C LEU A 84 -8.89 -10.57 8.29
N LYS A 85 -9.76 -11.45 8.81
CA LYS A 85 -10.64 -11.13 9.95
C LYS A 85 -9.86 -10.89 11.23
N GLU A 86 -8.94 -11.80 11.57
CA GLU A 86 -8.07 -11.70 12.76
C GLU A 86 -7.30 -10.38 12.77
N LEU A 87 -6.83 -9.94 11.60
CA LEU A 87 -6.08 -8.70 11.44
C LEU A 87 -6.96 -7.45 11.29
N GLY A 88 -8.29 -7.62 11.41
CA GLY A 88 -9.26 -6.53 11.46
C GLY A 88 -9.59 -5.90 10.10
N HIS A 89 -9.46 -6.62 9.00
CA HIS A 89 -9.90 -6.14 7.69
C HIS A 89 -11.44 -6.11 7.62
N ARG A 90 -12.03 -5.05 7.05
CA ARG A 90 -13.50 -4.85 7.01
C ARG A 90 -14.22 -5.77 6.03
N PHE A 91 -13.53 -6.18 4.96
CA PHE A 91 -14.10 -6.99 3.86
C PHE A 91 -13.29 -8.26 3.59
N PRO A 92 -13.09 -9.14 4.57
CA PRO A 92 -12.14 -10.25 4.48
C PRO A 92 -12.52 -11.27 3.40
N LYS A 93 -13.82 -11.60 3.28
CA LYS A 93 -14.34 -12.52 2.25
C LYS A 93 -14.06 -12.04 0.83
N THR A 94 -14.52 -10.83 0.52
CA THR A 94 -14.36 -10.22 -0.80
C THR A 94 -12.90 -9.98 -1.17
N ARG A 95 -12.04 -9.57 -0.22
CA ARG A 95 -10.62 -9.37 -0.53
C ARG A 95 -9.88 -10.68 -0.76
N ALA A 96 -10.17 -11.73 0.01
CA ALA A 96 -9.57 -13.04 -0.22
C ALA A 96 -9.99 -13.61 -1.60
N GLU A 97 -11.22 -13.36 -2.04
CA GLU A 97 -11.72 -13.76 -3.36
C GLU A 97 -11.06 -13.04 -4.54
N TYR A 98 -10.55 -11.82 -4.34
CA TYR A 98 -9.80 -11.12 -5.39
C TYR A 98 -8.32 -11.54 -5.43
N ILE A 99 -7.81 -12.11 -4.34
CA ILE A 99 -6.41 -12.53 -4.23
C ILE A 99 -6.20 -13.97 -4.75
N VAL A 100 -7.15 -14.87 -4.50
CA VAL A 100 -7.10 -16.30 -4.87
C VAL A 100 -8.01 -16.58 -6.06
#